data_AF-A0A934KAT7-F1
#
_entry.id   AF-A0A934KAT7-F1
#
_cell.length_a   1.000
_cell.length_b   1.000
_cell.length_c   1.000
_cell.angle_alpha   90.00
_cell.angle_beta   90.00
_cell.angle_gamma   90.00
#
_symmetry.space_group_name_H-M   'P 1'
#
loop_
_entity.id
_entity.type
_entity.pdbx_description
1 polymer ?
#
loop_
_entity_poly.entity_id
_entity_poly.type
_entity_poly.pdbx_seq_one_letter_code
_entity_poly.pdbx_strand_id
1 'polypeptide(L)' 'MKSIVAMNTTGRLTLPAETRRGLGLEGECYFEVKVVDGTILLCPVKIVPLVSSSAAPASSARIGGGAPRAAG' A
#
# COMPACT_ATOMS: atom_id res chain seq x y z
N MET A 1 -10.23 21.70 -17.33
CA MET A 1 -10.42 20.87 -18.54
C MET A 1 -11.76 20.13 -18.41
N LYS A 2 -12.51 19.92 -19.50
CA LYS A 2 -13.67 19.01 -19.54
C LYS A 2 -13.52 18.08 -20.74
N SER A 3 -13.69 16.78 -20.52
CA SER A 3 -13.65 15.76 -21.58
C SER A 3 -14.83 14.81 -21.39
N ILE A 4 -15.44 14.41 -22.50
CA ILE A 4 -16.49 13.37 -22.50
C ILE A 4 -15.82 12.07 -22.90
N VAL A 5 -16.09 11.01 -22.15
CA VAL A 5 -15.60 9.64 -22.40
C VAL A 5 -16.78 8.69 -22.45
N ALA A 6 -16.70 7.68 -23.32
CA ALA A 6 -17.67 6.60 -23.36
C ALA A 6 -17.24 5.47 -22.41
N MET A 7 -18.23 4.88 -21.74
CA MET A 7 -18.05 3.60 -21.05
C MET A 7 -18.21 2.47 -22.05
N ASN A 8 -17.35 1.47 -22.01
CA ASN A 8 -17.52 0.28 -22.84
C ASN A 8 -18.58 -0.68 -22.25
N THR A 9 -18.96 -1.71 -23.00
CA THR A 9 -19.97 -2.72 -22.60
C THR A 9 -19.63 -3.51 -21.33
N THR A 10 -18.37 -3.46 -20.87
CA THR A 10 -17.90 -4.12 -19.63
C THR A 10 -17.78 -3.15 -18.45
N GLY A 11 -18.29 -1.92 -18.57
CA GLY A 11 -18.26 -0.92 -17.50
C GLY A 11 -16.93 -0.18 -17.35
N ARG A 12 -15.98 -0.35 -18.27
CA ARG A 12 -14.66 0.30 -18.19
C ARG A 12 -14.67 1.68 -18.84
N LEU A 13 -14.03 2.63 -18.17
CA LEU A 13 -13.74 3.99 -18.64
C LEU A 13 -12.23 4.14 -18.90
N THR A 14 -11.86 4.82 -19.98
CA THR A 14 -10.46 5.14 -20.30
C THR A 14 -10.20 6.61 -20.03
N LEU A 15 -9.27 6.92 -19.12
CA LEU A 15 -8.87 8.31 -18.85
C LEU A 15 -8.05 8.88 -20.03
N PRO A 16 -8.40 10.06 -20.57
CA PRO A 16 -7.65 10.71 -21.63
C PRO A 16 -6.17 10.94 -21.24
N ALA A 17 -5.28 10.94 -22.23
CA ALA A 17 -3.84 11.05 -22.00
C ALA A 17 -3.45 12.33 -21.21
N GLU A 18 -4.10 13.46 -21.50
CA GLU A 18 -3.89 14.73 -20.79
C GLU A 18 -4.37 14.66 -19.34
N THR A 19 -5.54 14.06 -19.09
CA THR A 19 -6.05 13.82 -17.73
C THR A 19 -5.10 12.94 -16.91
N ARG A 20 -4.53 11.90 -17.51
CA ARG A 20 -3.52 11.05 -16.85
C ARG A 20 -2.26 11.83 -16.50
N ARG A 21 -1.72 12.62 -17.45
CA ARG A 21 -0.54 13.49 -17.20
C ARG A 21 -0.81 14.53 -16.11
N GLY A 22 -1.95 15.21 -16.15
CA GLY A 22 -2.32 16.25 -15.17
C GLY A 22 -2.51 15.71 -13.74
N LEU A 23 -2.80 14.42 -13.59
CA LEU A 23 -2.91 13.72 -12.30
C LEU A 23 -1.64 12.93 -11.92
N GLY A 24 -0.58 12.96 -12.74
CA GLY A 24 0.65 12.19 -12.49
C GLY A 24 0.45 10.66 -12.53
N LEU A 25 -0.51 10.18 -13.32
CA LEU A 25 -0.89 8.76 -13.39
C LEU A 25 -0.04 8.00 -14.41
N GLU A 26 0.78 7.07 -13.91
CA GLU A 26 1.69 6.24 -14.70
C GLU A 26 1.47 4.74 -14.43
N GLY A 27 1.65 3.91 -15.46
CA GLY A 27 1.50 2.45 -15.35
C GLY A 27 0.12 1.99 -14.88
N GLU A 28 0.09 0.99 -14.01
CA GLU A 28 -1.11 0.55 -13.31
C GLU A 28 -1.36 1.44 -12.08
N CYS A 29 -2.57 1.97 -11.96
CA CYS A 29 -2.98 2.88 -10.90
C CYS A 29 -4.30 2.42 -10.27
N TYR A 30 -4.39 2.53 -8.94
CA TYR A 30 -5.59 2.22 -8.18
C TYR A 30 -6.37 3.49 -7.86
N PHE A 31 -7.69 3.38 -7.76
CA PHE A 31 -8.58 4.49 -7.42
C PHE A 31 -9.57 4.05 -6.35
N GLU A 32 -9.79 4.90 -5.36
CA GLU A 32 -10.99 4.86 -4.54
C GLU A 32 -12.15 5.45 -5.35
N VAL A 33 -13.30 4.78 -5.34
CA VAL A 33 -14.51 5.19 -6.05
C VAL A 33 -15.53 5.67 -5.02
N LYS A 34 -15.96 6.93 -5.14
CA LYS A 34 -17.00 7.55 -4.30
C LYS A 34 -18.18 7.98 -5.15
N VAL A 35 -19.39 7.87 -4.61
CA VAL A 35 -20.61 8.44 -5.21
C VAL A 35 -21.08 9.57 -4.30
N VAL A 36 -21.12 10.80 -4.84
CA VAL A 36 -21.53 12.02 -4.11
C VAL A 36 -22.44 12.80 -5.06
N ASP A 37 -23.66 13.12 -4.60
CA ASP A 37 -24.65 13.88 -5.38
C ASP A 37 -24.87 13.36 -6.81
N GLY A 38 -24.95 12.03 -6.95
CA GLY A 38 -25.09 11.34 -8.24
C GLY A 38 -23.83 11.33 -9.13
N THR A 39 -22.73 11.93 -8.67
CA THR A 39 -21.45 12.02 -9.38
C THR A 39 -20.48 10.94 -8.89
N ILE A 40 -19.77 10.29 -9.83
CA ILE A 40 -18.66 9.40 -9.50
C ILE A 40 -17.37 10.22 -9.35
N LEU A 41 -16.79 10.18 -8.16
CA LEU A 41 -15.47 10.72 -7.85
C LEU A 41 -14.45 9.57 -7.84
N LEU A 42 -13.39 9.73 -8.63
CA LEU A 42 -12.25 8.79 -8.68
C LEU A 42 -11.05 9.46 -8.01
N CYS A 43 -10.64 8.94 -6.86
CA CYS A 43 -9.48 9.45 -6.11
C CYS A 43 -8.30 8.50 -6.29
N PRO A 44 -7.17 8.92 -6.91
CA PRO A 44 -5.98 8.07 -7.01
C PRO A 44 -5.49 7.62 -5.63
N VAL A 45 -5.19 6.34 -5.46
CA VAL A 45 -4.62 5.80 -4.22
C VAL A 45 -3.28 5.11 -4.46
N LYS A 46 -2.34 5.33 -3.53
CA LYS A 46 -1.03 4.69 -3.53
C LYS A 46 -1.05 3.52 -2.56
N ILE A 47 -0.97 2.28 -3.08
CA ILE A 47 -0.82 1.09 -2.24
C ILE A 47 0.61 1.10 -1.68
N VAL A 48 0.73 1.05 -0.34
CA VAL A 48 2.01 0.90 0.35
C VAL A 48 2.06 -0.51 0.94
N PRO A 49 2.94 -1.40 0.47
CA PRO A 49 3.09 -2.74 1.04
C PRO A 49 3.50 -2.67 2.51
N LEU A 50 2.73 -3.34 3.39
CA LEU A 50 3.06 -3.44 4.80
C LEU A 50 4.16 -4.49 5.01
N VAL A 51 5.43 -4.05 5.05
CA VAL A 51 6.54 -4.92 5.48
C VAL A 51 6.51 -5.09 6.99
N SER A 52 6.15 -6.30 7.43
CA SER A 52 6.23 -6.69 8.84
C SER A 52 7.68 -6.87 9.27
N SER A 53 8.23 -5.89 9.99
CA SER A 53 9.54 -6.01 10.64
C SER A 53 9.44 -6.94 11.85
N SER A 54 9.63 -8.24 11.62
CA SER A 54 9.84 -9.23 12.69
C SER A 54 11.33 -9.53 12.83
N ALA A 55 12.07 -8.56 13.36
CA ALA A 55 13.39 -8.81 13.93
C ALA A 55 13.23 -9.10 15.42
N ALA A 56 12.80 -10.32 15.76
CA ALA A 56 12.85 -10.77 17.15
C ALA A 56 14.32 -10.82 17.60
N PRO A 57 14.72 -10.13 18.68
CA PRO A 57 16.08 -10.24 19.19
C PRO A 57 16.33 -11.68 19.66
N ALA A 58 17.46 -12.25 19.25
CA ALA A 58 17.88 -13.57 19.71
C ALA A 58 18.06 -13.55 21.23
N SER A 59 17.10 -14.12 21.96
CA SER A 59 17.09 -14.17 23.42
C SER A 59 18.18 -15.11 23.93
N SER A 60 19.39 -14.58 24.09
CA SER A 60 20.53 -15.26 24.69
C SER A 60 20.32 -15.46 26.20
N ALA A 61 19.93 -16.68 26.58
CA ALA A 61 19.75 -17.19 27.95
C ALA A 61 19.55 -18.72 27.86
N ARG A 62 20.12 -19.65 28.64
CA ARG A 62 21.00 -19.76 29.84
C ARG A 62 21.51 -21.22 29.86
N ILE A 63 22.54 -21.70 30.58
CA ILE A 63 23.48 -21.19 31.61
C ILE A 63 24.91 -21.51 31.14
N GLY A 64 25.93 -20.78 31.62
CA GLY A 64 27.32 -21.23 31.62
C GLY A 64 28.06 -20.72 32.86
N GLY A 65 28.77 -21.60 33.57
CA GLY A 65 29.42 -21.31 34.85
C GLY A 65 28.57 -21.72 36.07
N GLY A 66 29.15 -22.29 37.13
CA GLY A 66 30.55 -22.60 37.38
C GLY A 66 30.76 -22.74 38.88
N ALA A 67 31.16 -23.92 39.34
CA ALA A 67 31.33 -24.20 40.77
C ALA A 67 32.69 -23.69 41.28
N PRO A 68 32.73 -23.02 42.44
CA PRO A 68 33.92 -22.97 43.28
C PRO A 68 33.73 -23.79 44.56
N ARG A 69 34.81 -24.47 44.97
CA ARG A 69 34.90 -25.24 46.22
C ARG A 69 34.71 -24.32 47.43
N ALA A 70 33.95 -24.77 48.43
CA ALA A 70 34.13 -24.32 49.80
C ALA A 70 35.09 -25.29 50.51
N ALA A 71 36.02 -24.74 51.30
CA ALA A 71 36.89 -25.49 52.19
C ALA A 71 36.38 -25.41 53.63
N GLY A 72 36.69 -26.42 54.43
CA GLY A 72 36.26 -26.58 55.83
C GLY A 72 36.55 -28.00 56.29
#